data_AF-A0A7Y2GM76-F1
#
_entry.id   AF-A0A7Y2GM76-F1
#
_cell.length_a   1.000
_cell.length_b   1.000
_cell.length_c   1.000
_cell.angle_alpha   90.00
_cell.angle_beta   90.00
_cell.angle_gamma   90.00
#
_symmetry.space_group_name_H-M   'P 1'
#
loop_
_entity.id
_entity.type
_entity.pdbx_description
1 polymer ?
#
loop_
_entity_poly.entity_id
_entity_poly.type
_entity_poly.pdbx_seq_one_letter_code
_entity_poly.pdbx_strand_id
1 'polypeptide(L)'
;MQRTIVTVSKMRICDLAIGDVMNRDPDSMTGWFTIHEIRRLHNGDLNISSGSSGRGITGQDFDIVGVQVPMLIEQAGDHPPVDGLGAVNAA
;
A
#
# COMPACT_ATOMS: atom_id res chain seq x y z
N MET A 1 -4.17 11.25 -16.18
CA MET A 1 -3.14 10.65 -15.30
C MET A 1 -3.85 10.27 -14.01
N GLN A 2 -4.05 8.98 -13.76
CA GLN A 2 -4.80 8.52 -12.58
C GLN A 2 -3.91 8.67 -11.35
N ARG A 3 -4.40 9.34 -10.30
CA ARG A 3 -3.71 9.45 -9.02
C ARG A 3 -4.12 8.27 -8.15
N THR A 4 -3.14 7.56 -7.58
CA THR A 4 -3.36 6.46 -6.63
C THR A 4 -2.94 6.92 -5.24
N ILE A 5 -3.83 6.80 -4.26
CA ILE A 5 -3.44 6.93 -2.85
C ILE A 5 -2.94 5.57 -2.40
N VAL A 6 -1.78 5.55 -1.74
CA VAL A 6 -1.25 4.35 -1.11
C VAL A 6 -1.47 4.49 0.39
N THR A 7 -2.23 3.56 0.97
CA THR A 7 -2.38 3.45 2.42
C THR A 7 -1.39 2.41 2.95
N VAL A 8 -0.74 2.69 4.07
CA VAL A 8 0.09 1.71 4.77
C VAL A 8 -0.72 1.09 5.91
N SER A 9 -0.91 -0.23 5.86
CA SER A 9 -1.57 -1.00 6.90
C SER A 9 -0.54 -1.80 7.71
N LYS A 10 -0.70 -1.84 9.03
CA LYS A 10 0.10 -2.70 9.91
C LYS A 10 -0.53 -4.09 9.96
N MET A 11 0.19 -5.12 9.52
CA MET A 11 -0.30 -6.49 9.41
C MET A 11 0.67 -7.47 10.08
N ARG A 12 0.16 -8.63 10.50
CA ARG A 12 1.03 -9.72 10.96
C ARG A 12 1.74 -10.33 9.77
N ILE A 13 2.99 -10.73 9.94
CA ILE A 13 3.80 -11.32 8.87
C ILE A 13 3.18 -12.60 8.29
N CYS A 14 2.40 -13.36 9.08
CA CYS A 14 1.70 -14.56 8.61
C CYS A 14 0.48 -14.27 7.73
N ASP A 15 -0.04 -13.04 7.73
CA ASP A 15 -1.17 -12.62 6.90
C ASP A 15 -0.72 -12.10 5.51
N LEU A 16 0.58 -12.10 5.23
CA LEU A 16 1.14 -11.59 3.98
C LEU A 16 0.93 -12.55 2.80
N ALA A 17 0.79 -11.98 1.61
CA ALA A 17 0.64 -12.70 0.36
C ALA A 17 1.73 -12.34 -0.66
N ILE A 18 2.00 -13.26 -1.59
CA ILE A 18 2.83 -12.98 -2.76
C ILE A 18 2.17 -11.86 -3.57
N GLY A 19 2.95 -10.85 -3.94
CA GLY A 19 2.49 -9.65 -4.64
C GLY A 19 2.29 -8.43 -3.74
N ASP A 20 2.21 -8.60 -2.42
CA ASP A 20 2.15 -7.47 -1.49
C ASP A 20 3.43 -6.65 -1.54
N VAL A 21 3.31 -5.32 -1.36
CA VAL A 21 4.45 -4.44 -1.19
C VAL A 21 4.60 -4.13 0.30
N MET A 22 5.71 -4.54 0.90
CA MET A 22 5.87 -4.52 2.36
C MET A 22 7.18 -3.88 2.83
N ASN A 23 7.22 -3.52 4.11
CA ASN A 23 8.42 -3.12 4.84
C ASN A 23 8.34 -3.57 6.31
N ARG A 24 9.49 -3.95 6.90
CA ARG A 24 9.55 -4.27 8.33
C ARG A 24 9.19 -3.06 9.20
N ASP A 25 9.57 -1.87 8.77
CA ASP A 25 9.21 -0.63 9.42
C ASP A 25 8.08 0.06 8.64
N PRO A 26 6.84 0.09 9.17
CA PRO A 26 5.70 0.72 8.50
C PRO A 26 5.86 2.23 8.29
N ASP A 27 6.67 2.90 9.13
CA ASP A 27 6.83 4.35 9.12
C ASP A 27 8.03 4.78 8.24
N SER A 28 8.72 3.81 7.62
CA SER A 28 9.88 4.07 6.77
C SER A 28 9.49 4.66 5.41
N MET A 29 10.22 5.68 4.98
CA MET A 29 10.05 6.28 3.65
C MET A 29 10.70 5.47 2.52
N THR A 30 11.56 4.50 2.84
CA THR A 30 12.34 3.74 1.84
C THR A 30 12.41 2.26 2.24
N GLY A 31 12.92 1.40 1.36
CA GLY A 31 13.12 -0.03 1.69
C GLY A 31 11.91 -0.93 1.43
N TRP A 32 10.79 -0.37 0.96
CA TRP A 32 9.64 -1.13 0.48
C TRP A 32 10.01 -2.06 -0.68
N PHE A 33 9.46 -3.28 -0.70
CA PHE A 33 9.68 -4.25 -1.77
C PHE A 33 8.46 -5.14 -1.98
N THR A 34 8.28 -5.62 -3.22
CA THR A 34 7.24 -6.61 -3.56
C THR A 34 7.67 -8.01 -3.13
N ILE A 35 6.78 -8.70 -2.42
CA ILE A 35 6.94 -10.09 -2.01
C ILE A 35 6.85 -11.00 -3.23
N HIS A 36 7.86 -11.84 -3.41
CA HIS A 36 7.94 -12.83 -4.48
C HIS A 36 7.90 -14.25 -3.94
N GLU A 37 8.43 -14.45 -2.73
CA GLU A 37 8.46 -15.75 -2.07
C GLU A 37 8.20 -15.58 -0.57
N ILE A 38 7.39 -16.50 -0.03
CA ILE A 38 7.19 -16.68 1.41
C ILE A 38 7.48 -18.15 1.71
N ARG A 39 8.44 -18.41 2.59
CA ARG A 39 8.89 -19.77 2.94
C ARG A 39 9.00 -19.92 4.44
N ARG A 40 8.42 -20.99 5.00
CA ARG A 40 8.66 -21.37 6.39
C ARG A 40 9.99 -22.09 6.53
N LEU A 41 10.82 -21.62 7.45
CA LEU A 41 12.13 -22.19 7.78
C LEU A 41 11.96 -23.34 8.79
N HIS A 42 13.02 -24.14 8.96
CA HIS A 42 13.01 -25.29 9.86
C HIS A 42 12.79 -24.92 11.33
N ASN A 43 13.09 -23.67 11.72
CA ASN A 43 12.90 -23.15 13.07
C ASN A 43 11.48 -22.60 13.30
N GLY A 44 10.61 -22.66 12.28
CA GLY A 44 9.24 -22.16 12.34
C GLY A 44 9.06 -20.73 11.84
N ASP A 45 10.15 -19.97 11.65
CA ASP A 45 10.11 -18.59 11.16
C ASP A 45 9.67 -18.53 9.69
N LEU A 46 9.13 -17.38 9.30
CA LEU A 46 8.84 -17.04 7.92
C LEU A 46 9.98 -16.22 7.32
N ASN A 47 10.54 -16.71 6.21
CA ASN A 47 11.43 -15.96 5.33
C ASN A 47 10.61 -15.39 4.17
N ILE A 48 10.72 -14.08 3.97
CA ILE A 48 10.03 -13.33 2.93
C ILE A 48 11.09 -12.67 2.07
N SER A 49 11.03 -12.90 0.76
CA SER A 49 12.04 -12.38 -0.15
C SER A 49 11.44 -11.73 -1.40
N SER A 50 12.21 -10.79 -1.93
CA SER A 50 12.03 -10.16 -3.22
C SER A 50 12.86 -10.89 -4.26
N GLY A 51 12.24 -11.33 -5.36
CA GLY A 51 12.89 -12.15 -6.37
C GLY A 51 13.98 -11.43 -7.18
N SER A 52 13.93 -10.10 -7.28
CA SER A 52 14.83 -9.31 -8.13
C SER A 52 15.90 -8.54 -7.38
N SER A 53 15.69 -8.27 -6.08
CA SER A 53 16.52 -7.29 -5.34
C SER A 53 17.41 -7.90 -4.26
N GLY A 54 17.29 -9.21 -3.99
CA GLY A 54 17.98 -9.86 -2.87
C GLY A 54 17.54 -9.34 -1.50
N ARG A 55 16.54 -8.46 -1.45
CA ARG A 55 15.94 -7.97 -0.20
C ARG A 55 15.04 -9.05 0.36
N GLY A 56 15.07 -9.20 1.67
CA GLY A 56 14.18 -10.08 2.39
C GLY A 56 14.26 -9.84 3.88
N ILE A 57 13.29 -10.40 4.58
CA ILE A 57 13.23 -10.39 6.04
C ILE A 57 12.89 -11.79 6.54
N THR A 58 13.33 -12.08 7.75
CA THR A 58 12.87 -13.25 8.50
C THR A 58 12.12 -12.76 9.73
N GLY A 59 11.00 -13.38 10.08
CA GLY A 59 10.22 -13.03 11.26
C GLY A 59 9.30 -14.16 11.72
N GLN A 60 8.75 -14.01 12.92
CA GLN A 60 7.79 -14.94 13.51
C GLN A 60 6.36 -14.54 13.17
N ASP A 61 5.43 -15.50 13.15
CA ASP A 61 4.05 -15.31 12.67
C ASP A 61 3.32 -14.04 13.14
N PHE A 62 3.59 -13.55 14.35
CA PHE A 62 2.92 -12.37 14.92
C PHE A 62 3.73 -11.07 14.83
N ASP A 63 4.90 -11.08 14.19
CA ASP A 63 5.66 -9.87 13.92
C ASP A 63 4.84 -8.90 13.06
N ILE A 64 4.84 -7.63 13.44
CA ILE A 64 4.08 -6.59 12.75
C ILE A 64 4.95 -5.93 11.69
N VAL A 65 4.42 -5.86 10.47
CA VAL A 65 5.05 -5.21 9.32
C VAL A 65 4.09 -4.21 8.67
N GLY A 66 4.63 -3.32 7.85
CA GLY A 66 3.84 -2.43 6.99
C GLY A 66 3.56 -3.08 5.65
N VAL A 67 2.33 -2.94 5.15
CA VAL A 67 1.88 -3.37 3.82
C VAL A 67 1.21 -2.20 3.11
N GLN A 68 1.58 -1.96 1.85
CA GLN A 68 0.96 -0.95 1.01
C GLN A 68 -0.30 -1.51 0.35
N VAL A 69 -1.43 -0.85 0.62
CA VAL A 69 -2.73 -1.14 0.01
C VAL A 69 -3.05 0.01 -0.94
N PRO A 70 -3.04 -0.22 -2.27
CA PRO A 70 -3.38 0.81 -3.23
C PRO A 70 -4.90 1.06 -3.21
N MET A 71 -5.29 2.32 -3.06
CA MET A 71 -6.67 2.77 -3.21
C MET A 71 -6.78 3.57 -4.51
N LEU A 72 -7.65 3.10 -5.40
CA LEU A 72 -8.01 3.85 -6.61
C LEU A 72 -8.85 5.05 -6.20
N ILE A 73 -8.40 6.24 -6.58
CA ILE A 73 -9.24 7.43 -6.50
C ILE A 73 -10.00 7.52 -7.81
N GLU A 74 -11.31 7.42 -7.75
CA GLU A 74 -12.15 7.84 -8.88
C GLU A 74 -11.98 9.35 -9.03
N GLN A 75 -11.42 9.77 -10.16
CA GLN A 75 -11.23 11.16 -10.48
C GLN A 75 -12.64 11.78 -10.57
N ALA A 76 -13.03 12.59 -9.57
CA ALA A 76 -14.27 13.34 -9.63
C ALA A 76 -14.30 14.07 -10.97
N GLY A 77 -15.29 13.73 -11.81
CA GLY A 77 -15.43 14.28 -13.14
C GLY A 77 -15.37 15.80 -13.08
N ASP A 78 -14.74 16.38 -14.09
CA ASP A 78 -14.72 17.81 -14.37
C ASP A 78 -16.10 18.39 -14.04
N HIS A 79 -16.20 19.17 -12.96
CA HIS A 79 -17.42 19.93 -12.73
C HIS A 79 -17.58 20.82 -13.97
N PRO A 80 -18.69 20.73 -14.72
CA PRO A 80 -18.90 21.66 -15.81
C PRO A 80 -18.82 23.08 -15.24
N PRO A 81 -18.24 24.05 -15.98
CA PRO A 81 -18.27 25.44 -15.55
C PRO A 81 -19.72 25.79 -15.23
N VAL A 82 -19.91 26.39 -14.06
CA VAL A 82 -21.23 26.87 -13.65
C VAL A 82 -21.59 28.01 -14.62
N ASP A 83 -22.31 27.68 -15.69
CA ASP A 83 -22.86 28.67 -16.59
C ASP A 83 -23.84 29.52 -15.79
N GLY A 84 -23.67 30.84 -15.90
CA GLY A 84 -24.33 31.81 -15.04
C GLY A 84 -25.85 31.74 -15.05
N LEU A 85 -26.41 31.86 -13.85
CA LEU A 85 -27.65 32.59 -13.58
C LEU A 85 -27.22 33.69 -12.62
N GLY A 86 -26.96 34.91 -13.09
CA GLY A 86 -28.01 35.81 -13.51
C GLY A 86 -28.17 36.84 -12.39
N ALA A 87 -27.75 38.07 -12.66
CA ALA A 87 -27.96 39.21 -11.78
C ALA A 87 -29.45 39.41 -11.44
N VAL A 88 -29.66 40.25 -10.42
CA VAL A 88 -30.90 40.93 -9.99
C VAL A 88 -31.85 40.17 -9.05
N ASN A 89 -31.87 40.64 -7.80
CA ASN A 89 -33.08 41.28 -7.27
C ASN A 89 -32.69 42.30 -6.21
N ALA A 90 -32.83 43.58 -6.60
CA ALA A 90 -33.07 44.66 -5.68
C ALA A 90 -34.55 44.61 -5.27
N ALA A 91 -34.81 44.68 -3.96
CA ALA A 91 -36.03 45.20 -3.36
C ALA A 91 -35.71 45.62 -1.92
#